data_AF-A0A4Y2FD48-F1
#
_entry.id   AF-A0A4Y2FD48-F1
#
_cell.length_a   1.000
_cell.length_b   1.000
_cell.length_c   1.000
_cell.angle_alpha   90.00
_cell.angle_beta   90.00
_cell.angle_gamma   90.00
#
_symmetry.space_group_name_H-M   'P 1'
#
loop_
_entity.id
_entity.type
_entity.pdbx_description
1 polymer ?
#
loop_
_entity_poly.entity_id
_entity_poly.type
_entity_poly.pdbx_seq_one_letter_code
_entity_poly.pdbx_strand_id
1 'polypeptide(L)'
;MKTVSHLRPLLSGGFGCTKLRTKIVERNTGKVAQTCFSNEPVAECAPHCKARATTSKKISFHCLPAKDDSTKALVRQQPLRVLHEFRRKSKDHEAAVDVPDVCLKV
;
A
#
# COMPACT_ATOMS: atom_id res chain seq x y z
N MET A 1 34.93 -12.27 2.37
CA MET A 1 34.09 -12.67 1.21
C MET A 1 32.75 -11.97 1.36
N LYS A 2 32.38 -11.12 0.39
CA LYS A 2 31.15 -10.31 0.40
C LYS A 2 30.05 -11.11 -0.31
N THR A 3 28.90 -11.30 0.33
CA THR A 3 27.65 -11.62 -0.37
C THR A 3 26.67 -10.49 -0.07
N VAL A 4 26.76 -9.45 -0.90
CA VAL A 4 25.73 -8.44 -1.04
C VAL A 4 24.54 -9.18 -1.66
N SER A 5 23.54 -9.51 -0.84
CA SER A 5 22.26 -10.01 -1.31
C SER A 5 21.60 -8.90 -2.13
N HIS A 6 21.81 -8.95 -3.44
CA HIS A 6 21.09 -8.12 -4.40
C HIS A 6 19.58 -8.38 -4.21
N LEU A 7 18.90 -7.44 -3.55
CA LEU A 7 17.47 -7.22 -3.73
C LEU A 7 17.25 -6.90 -5.21
N ARG A 8 17.04 -7.93 -6.03
CA ARG A 8 16.67 -7.77 -7.44
C ARG A 8 15.29 -7.09 -7.48
N PRO A 9 15.14 -6.00 -8.24
CA PRO A 9 13.84 -5.42 -8.50
C PRO A 9 13.07 -6.40 -9.39
N LEU A 10 12.02 -7.03 -8.85
CA LEU A 10 11.05 -7.81 -9.63
C LEU A 10 10.17 -6.85 -10.44
N LEU A 11 10.76 -6.23 -11.45
CA LEU A 11 10.09 -5.42 -12.47
C LEU A 11 10.37 -6.05 -13.83
N SER A 12 9.65 -7.11 -14.19
CA SER A 12 9.61 -7.63 -15.57
C SER A 12 8.32 -8.41 -15.79
N GLY A 13 7.65 -8.13 -16.92
CA GLY A 13 6.28 -8.53 -17.23
C GLY A 13 6.06 -10.05 -17.29
N GLY A 14 4.88 -10.45 -16.81
CA GLY A 14 4.41 -11.83 -16.69
C GLY A 14 3.82 -12.04 -15.29
N PHE A 15 2.48 -12.08 -15.19
CA PHE A 15 1.64 -12.24 -13.98
C PHE A 15 2.40 -12.40 -12.65
N GLY A 16 3.03 -11.32 -12.18
CA GLY A 16 3.78 -11.35 -10.93
C GLY A 16 2.83 -11.58 -9.76
N CYS A 17 3.23 -12.44 -8.83
CA CYS A 17 2.45 -12.68 -7.62
C CYS A 17 2.44 -11.50 -6.66
N THR A 18 3.34 -10.52 -6.83
CA THR A 18 3.40 -9.31 -6.03
C THR A 18 2.97 -8.12 -6.87
N LYS A 19 2.08 -7.28 -6.32
CA LYS A 19 1.66 -6.00 -6.89
C LYS A 19 1.92 -4.90 -5.87
N LEU A 20 2.14 -3.68 -6.36
CA LEU A 20 2.23 -2.50 -5.50
C LEU A 20 0.91 -1.75 -5.54
N ARG A 21 0.40 -1.39 -4.36
CA ARG A 21 -0.85 -0.64 -4.20
C ARG A 21 -0.69 0.44 -3.14
N THR A 22 -1.47 1.51 -3.27
CA THR A 22 -1.65 2.46 -2.16
C THR A 22 -2.51 1.77 -1.11
N LYS A 23 -2.05 1.72 0.14
CA LYS A 23 -2.83 1.15 1.24
C LYS A 23 -3.81 2.21 1.75
N ILE A 24 -5.04 1.79 2.02
CA ILE A 24 -6.08 2.64 2.61
C ILE A 24 -6.38 2.16 4.02
N VAL A 25 -6.52 3.10 4.95
CA VAL A 25 -7.06 2.87 6.29
C VAL A 25 -8.12 3.94 6.59
N GLU A 26 -9.22 3.54 7.23
CA GLU A 26 -10.23 4.48 7.71
C GLU A 26 -9.90 4.92 9.12
N ARG A 27 -10.10 6.21 9.43
CA ARG A 27 -9.93 6.77 10.76
C ARG A 27 -11.13 7.62 11.15
N ASN A 28 -11.57 7.46 12.38
CA ASN A 28 -12.57 8.32 12.99
C ASN A 28 -11.91 9.16 14.08
N THR A 29 -11.10 10.15 13.69
CA THR A 29 -10.56 11.12 14.64
C THR A 29 -11.46 12.34 14.72
N GLY A 30 -12.15 12.51 15.85
CA GLY A 30 -13.08 13.62 16.08
C GLY A 30 -14.47 13.39 15.46
N LYS A 31 -15.11 14.46 14.98
CA LYS A 31 -16.49 14.43 14.43
C LYS A 31 -16.58 13.99 12.96
N VAL A 32 -15.46 13.86 12.24
CA VAL A 32 -15.45 13.60 10.79
C VAL A 32 -14.61 12.37 10.48
N ALA A 33 -15.22 11.41 9.78
CA ALA A 33 -14.52 10.24 9.26
C ALA A 33 -13.50 10.66 8.19
N GLN A 34 -12.32 10.05 8.24
CA GLN A 34 -11.20 10.30 7.33
C GLN A 34 -10.78 9.00 6.66
N THR A 35 -10.45 9.10 5.38
CA THR A 35 -9.82 8.04 4.62
C THR A 35 -8.35 8.39 4.44
N CYS A 36 -7.46 7.52 4.88
CA CYS A 36 -6.03 7.76 4.87
C CYS A 36 -5.34 6.86 3.86
N PHE A 37 -4.48 7.45 3.02
CA PHE A 37 -3.78 6.80 1.93
C PHE A 37 -2.29 6.75 2.22
N SER A 38 -1.64 5.62 1.97
CA SER A 38 -0.21 5.48 2.24
C SER A 38 0.63 6.40 1.35
N ASN A 39 1.64 7.03 1.93
CA ASN A 39 2.59 7.88 1.20
C ASN A 39 3.55 7.03 0.35
N GLU A 40 3.72 5.75 0.67
CA GLU A 40 4.51 4.82 -0.13
C GLU A 40 3.66 3.66 -0.67
N PRO A 41 3.98 3.11 -1.86
CA PRO A 41 3.32 1.91 -2.36
C PRO A 41 3.65 0.72 -1.47
N VAL A 42 2.63 -0.02 -1.06
CA VAL A 42 2.73 -1.22 -0.22
C VAL A 42 2.56 -2.45 -1.11
N ALA A 43 3.37 -3.48 -0.85
CA ALA A 43 3.27 -4.75 -1.56
C ALA A 43 2.01 -5.51 -1.14
N GLU A 44 1.34 -6.14 -2.11
CA GLU A 44 0.18 -7.00 -1.93
C GLU A 44 0.30 -8.20 -2.86
N CYS A 45 -0.25 -9.35 -2.46
CA CYS A 45 -0.29 -10.51 -3.34
C CYS A 45 -1.39 -10.37 -4.40
N ALA A 46 -1.12 -10.83 -5.62
CA ALA A 46 -2.15 -10.95 -6.66
C ALA A 46 -3.25 -11.94 -6.21
N PRO A 47 -4.48 -11.84 -6.74
CA PRO A 47 -5.62 -12.67 -6.28
C PRO A 47 -5.41 -14.19 -6.36
N HIS A 48 -4.56 -14.66 -7.27
CA HIS A 48 -4.23 -16.09 -7.47
C HIS A 48 -2.95 -16.51 -6.71
N CYS A 49 -2.50 -15.69 -5.75
CA CYS A 49 -1.29 -15.93 -4.97
C CYS A 49 -1.58 -15.72 -3.48
N LYS A 50 -0.77 -16.33 -2.61
CA LYS A 50 -0.83 -16.14 -1.16
C LYS A 50 0.52 -15.69 -0.61
N ALA A 51 0.47 -14.93 0.49
CA ALA A 51 1.66 -14.59 1.24
C ALA A 51 2.19 -15.83 1.97
N ARG A 52 3.48 -16.12 1.83
CA ARG A 52 4.13 -17.19 2.61
C ARG A 52 4.51 -16.71 4.01
N ALA A 53 4.88 -15.44 4.11
CA ALA A 53 5.23 -14.75 5.34
C ALA A 53 4.88 -13.27 5.19
N THR A 54 4.64 -12.60 6.32
CA THR A 54 4.37 -11.17 6.40
C THR A 54 5.25 -10.54 7.47
N THR A 55 5.72 -9.33 7.20
CA THR A 55 6.44 -8.49 8.14
C THR A 55 5.64 -7.24 8.44
N SER A 56 5.52 -6.90 9.73
CA SER A 56 4.85 -5.67 10.17
C SER A 56 5.74 -4.46 9.92
N LYS A 57 5.26 -3.50 9.13
CA LYS A 57 5.99 -2.26 8.78
C LYS A 57 5.21 -1.05 9.25
N LYS A 58 5.91 -0.05 9.78
CA LYS A 58 5.33 1.27 10.07
C LYS A 58 5.22 2.06 8.78
N ILE A 59 4.00 2.32 8.33
CA ILE A 59 3.70 3.03 7.09
C ILE A 59 3.11 4.39 7.42
N SER A 60 3.57 5.42 6.70
CA SER A 60 3.05 6.78 6.79
C SER A 60 1.83 6.96 5.90
N PHE A 61 0.83 7.71 6.38
CA PHE A 61 -0.41 7.99 5.67
C PHE A 61 -0.76 9.48 5.67
N HIS A 62 -1.35 9.93 4.56
CA HIS A 62 -2.01 11.21 4.40
C HIS A 62 -3.53 11.02 4.43
N CYS A 63 -4.24 11.82 5.23
CA CYS A 63 -5.66 11.65 5.48
C CYS A 63 -6.49 12.74 4.79
N LEU A 64 -7.55 12.32 4.12
CA LEU A 64 -8.55 13.20 3.49
C LEU A 64 -9.92 12.98 4.15
N PRO A 65 -10.83 13.96 4.15
CA PRO A 65 -12.19 13.75 4.63
C PRO A 65 -12.90 12.67 3.79
N ALA A 66 -13.46 11.65 4.44
CA ALA A 66 -14.03 10.47 3.77
C ALA A 66 -15.28 10.80 2.93
N LYS A 67 -15.99 11.88 3.27
CA LYS A 67 -17.24 12.28 2.59
C LYS A 67 -16.99 13.08 1.30
N ASP A 68 -15.78 13.57 1.08
CA ASP A 68 -15.45 14.38 -0.09
C ASP A 68 -15.46 13.51 -1.37
N ASP A 69 -16.01 14.05 -2.45
CA ASP A 69 -16.16 13.29 -3.71
C ASP A 69 -14.81 12.98 -4.38
N SER A 70 -13.82 13.86 -4.21
CA SER A 70 -12.44 13.61 -4.63
C SER A 70 -11.83 12.42 -3.89
N THR A 71 -12.05 12.30 -2.58
CA THR A 71 -11.63 11.15 -1.77
C THR A 71 -12.28 9.87 -2.27
N LYS A 72 -13.60 9.87 -2.50
CA LYS A 72 -14.31 8.70 -3.05
C LYS A 72 -13.78 8.29 -4.43
N ALA A 73 -13.45 9.26 -5.29
CA ALA A 73 -12.86 8.98 -6.60
C ALA A 73 -11.48 8.30 -6.46
N LEU A 74 -10.65 8.75 -5.51
CA LEU A 74 -9.35 8.13 -5.22
C LEU A 74 -9.51 6.70 -4.68
N VAL A 75 -10.47 6.46 -3.79
CA VAL A 75 -10.81 5.10 -3.31
C VAL A 75 -11.17 4.18 -4.48
N ARG A 76 -11.98 4.64 -5.44
CA ARG A 76 -12.34 3.85 -6.63
C ARG A 76 -11.15 3.55 -7.55
N GLN A 77 -10.13 4.41 -7.56
CA GLN A 77 -8.93 4.25 -8.40
C GLN A 77 -7.86 3.37 -7.74
N GLN A 78 -7.80 3.32 -6.40
CA GLN A 78 -6.82 2.55 -5.64
C GLN A 78 -6.66 1.08 -6.08
N PRO A 79 -7.73 0.29 -6.33
CA PRO A 79 -7.57 -1.10 -6.74
C PRO A 79 -6.99 -1.26 -8.15
N LEU A 80 -6.97 -0.19 -8.96
CA LEU A 80 -6.54 -0.20 -10.36
C LEU A 80 -5.08 0.24 -10.52
N ARG A 81 -4.63 1.25 -9.77
CA ARG A 81 -3.27 1.82 -9.88
C ARG A 81 -2.69 2.23 -8.53
N VAL A 82 -1.38 2.49 -8.51
CA VAL A 82 -0.75 3.23 -7.41
C VAL A 82 -1.15 4.70 -7.51
N LEU A 83 -1.57 5.29 -6.39
CA LEU A 83 -1.92 6.70 -6.29
C LEU A 83 -0.65 7.51 -5.96
N HIS A 84 0.13 7.86 -6.99
CA HIS A 84 1.39 8.60 -6.84
C HIS A 84 1.23 10.02 -6.27
N GLU A 85 0.01 10.55 -6.26
CA GLU A 85 -0.38 11.83 -5.69
C GLU A 85 -0.07 11.94 -4.19
N PHE A 86 0.03 10.81 -3.48
CA PHE A 86 0.33 10.75 -2.05
C PHE A 86 1.83 10.67 -1.72
N ARG A 87 2.71 10.43 -2.71
CA ARG A 87 4.13 10.17 -2.48
C ARG A 87 4.90 11.30 -1.79
N ARG A 88 4.43 12.53 -1.96
CA ARG A 88 5.07 13.74 -1.41
C ARG A 88 4.14 14.52 -0.47
N LYS A 89 3.08 13.88 0.02
CA LYS A 89 2.15 14.50 0.98
C LYS A 89 2.70 14.40 2.41
N SER A 90 2.11 15.17 3.32
CA SER A 90 2.43 15.11 4.74
C SER A 90 2.08 13.73 5.32
N LYS A 91 2.71 13.42 6.46
CA LYS A 91 2.32 12.30 7.31
C LYS A 91 1.34 12.83 8.36
N ASP A 92 0.07 12.49 8.21
CA ASP A 92 -0.96 12.83 9.20
C ASP A 92 -1.20 11.67 10.17
N HIS A 93 -0.87 10.46 9.73
CA HIS A 93 -0.98 9.24 10.53
C HIS A 93 0.16 8.26 10.22
N GLU A 94 0.45 7.38 11.17
CA GLU A 94 1.38 6.27 11.04
C GLU A 94 0.76 5.03 11.67
N ALA A 95 0.78 3.91 10.95
CA ALA A 95 0.22 2.64 11.41
C ALA A 95 1.13 1.48 11.06
N ALA A 96 1.10 0.44 11.89
CA ALA A 96 1.71 -0.85 11.57
C ALA A 96 0.81 -1.58 10.56
N VAL A 97 1.38 -2.00 9.44
CA VAL A 97 0.71 -2.75 8.38
C VAL A 97 1.51 -4.01 8.11
N ASP A 98 0.84 -5.15 8.05
CA ASP A 98 1.45 -6.41 7.65
C ASP A 98 1.64 -6.45 6.14
N VAL A 99 2.89 -6.52 5.72
CA VAL A 99 3.29 -6.51 4.31
C VAL A 99 3.86 -7.88 3.95
N PRO A 100 3.44 -8.51 2.84
CA PRO A 100 3.99 -9.79 2.41
C PRO A 100 5.47 -9.66 2.08
N ASP A 101 6.29 -10.55 2.65
CA ASP A 101 7.70 -10.66 2.29
C ASP A 101 7.85 -11.40 0.96
N VAL A 102 7.02 -12.41 0.75
CA VAL A 102 7.00 -13.25 -0.45
C VAL A 102 5.56 -13.66 -0.78
N CYS A 103 5.16 -13.46 -2.02
CA CYS A 103 3.90 -13.95 -2.59
C CYS A 103 4.17 -15.12 -3.54
N LEU A 104 3.46 -16.24 -3.36
CA LEU A 104 3.59 -17.45 -4.18
C LEU A 104 2.25 -17.84 -4.79
N LYS A 105 2.29 -18.40 -6.01
CA LYS A 105 1.10 -18.92 -6.70
C LYS A 105 0.58 -20.14 -5.95
N VAL A 106 -0.74 -20.23 -5.81
CA VAL A 106 -1.44 -21.37 -5.19
C VAL A 106 -2.15 -22.21 -6.22
#